data_AF-A0A4V3GMH7-F1
#
_entry.id   AF-A0A4V3GMH7-F1
#
_cell.length_a   1.000
_cell.length_b   1.000
_cell.length_c   1.000
_cell.angle_alpha   90.00
_cell.angle_beta   90.00
_cell.angle_gamma   90.00
#
_symmetry.space_group_name_H-M   'P 1'
#
loop_
_entity.id
_entity.type
_entity.pdbx_description
1 polymer ?
#
loop_
_entity_poly.entity_id
_entity_poly.type
_entity_poly.pdbx_seq_one_letter_code
_entity_poly.pdbx_strand_id
1 'polypeptide(L)'
;MHRRQFLGLAAGAGAAVSLPSVRAVAAGGCSPTPLGPGIISAPLVGATLDGDDLYLVTRGLQPAVIGRFDLASRTIVAHQTLSTGTGGWGATVSGGKVYVGMYPVADIHEYDPATTPAPAELPPAV
;
A
#
# COMPACT_ATOMS: atom_id res chain seq x y z
N MET A 1 26.75 82.13 -23.33
CA MET A 1 25.34 82.06 -22.86
C MET A 1 25.21 80.86 -21.94
N HIS A 2 24.67 81.07 -20.74
CA HIS A 2 24.46 80.08 -19.69
C HIS A 2 23.36 79.07 -20.03
N ARG A 3 23.53 77.79 -19.65
CA ARG A 3 22.55 77.09 -18.81
C ARG A 3 23.10 75.78 -18.23
N ARG A 4 23.07 75.72 -16.89
CA ARG A 4 23.25 74.54 -16.03
C ARG A 4 21.98 73.67 -16.05
N GLN A 5 21.99 72.56 -15.28
CA GLN A 5 20.87 71.83 -14.62
C GLN A 5 20.54 70.46 -15.27
N PHE A 6 20.30 69.35 -14.56
CA PHE A 6 20.34 68.96 -13.14
C PHE A 6 20.30 67.41 -13.07
N LEU A 7 20.89 66.81 -12.02
CA LEU A 7 20.76 65.39 -11.67
C LEU A 7 19.33 65.00 -11.29
N GLY A 8 19.00 63.71 -11.46
CA GLY A 8 17.91 63.05 -10.75
C GLY A 8 18.15 61.54 -10.64
N LEU A 9 18.90 61.10 -9.62
CA LEU A 9 18.90 59.70 -9.18
C LEU A 9 17.72 59.51 -8.23
N ALA A 10 16.70 58.75 -8.65
CA ALA A 10 15.64 58.30 -7.76
C ALA A 10 16.09 57.02 -7.04
N ALA A 11 16.42 57.14 -5.76
CA ALA A 11 16.65 56.01 -4.88
C ALA A 11 15.29 55.43 -4.43
N GLY A 12 14.91 54.28 -4.97
CA GLY A 12 13.77 53.51 -4.49
C GLY A 12 14.15 52.69 -3.27
N ALA A 13 13.72 53.09 -2.08
CA ALA A 13 13.81 52.28 -0.86
C ALA A 13 12.74 51.17 -0.94
N GLY A 14 13.15 49.96 -1.32
CA GLY A 14 12.31 48.77 -1.24
C GLY A 14 12.23 48.27 0.19
N ALA A 15 11.04 48.28 0.79
CA ALA A 15 10.78 47.66 2.08
C ALA A 15 10.93 46.14 1.94
N ALA A 16 11.94 45.57 2.61
CA ALA A 16 12.12 44.12 2.67
C ALA A 16 11.07 43.52 3.61
N VAL A 17 10.08 42.84 3.05
CA VAL A 17 9.12 42.03 3.80
C VAL A 17 9.83 40.76 4.24
N SER A 18 10.09 40.61 5.54
CA SER A 18 10.57 39.34 6.11
C SER A 18 9.45 38.30 6.05
N LEU A 19 9.60 37.32 5.15
CA LEU A 19 8.75 36.13 5.13
C LEU A 19 9.18 35.18 6.25
N PRO A 20 8.24 34.48 6.91
CA PRO A 20 8.57 33.46 7.90
C PRO A 20 9.30 32.30 7.22
N SER A 21 10.46 31.93 7.76
CA SER A 21 11.21 30.76 7.35
C SER A 21 10.47 29.50 7.79
N VAL A 22 9.83 28.81 6.87
CA VAL A 22 9.30 27.46 7.12
C VAL A 22 10.48 26.51 7.29
N ARG A 23 10.67 25.96 8.49
CA ARG A 23 11.63 24.87 8.70
C ARG A 23 11.12 23.64 7.95
N ALA A 24 11.88 23.17 6.98
CA ALA A 24 11.65 21.86 6.38
C ALA A 24 11.79 20.79 7.46
N VAL A 25 10.72 20.03 7.70
CA VAL A 25 10.81 18.78 8.44
C VAL A 25 11.63 17.83 7.59
N ALA A 26 12.75 17.36 8.12
CA ALA A 26 13.52 16.32 7.46
C ALA A 26 12.58 15.13 7.24
N ALA A 27 12.44 14.69 5.98
CA ALA A 27 11.70 13.48 5.68
C ALA A 27 12.35 12.35 6.48
N GLY A 28 11.65 11.85 7.51
CA GLY A 28 12.03 10.61 8.17
C GLY A 28 12.20 9.55 7.08
N GLY A 29 13.29 8.78 7.13
CA GLY A 29 13.66 7.86 6.07
C GLY A 29 12.47 6.98 5.66
N CYS A 30 11.95 7.21 4.47
CA CYS A 30 10.84 6.44 3.88
C CYS A 30 11.40 5.15 3.27
N SER A 31 12.07 4.34 4.10
CA SER A 31 12.53 3.02 3.67
C SER A 31 11.39 2.02 3.85
N PRO A 32 11.07 1.20 2.85
CA PRO A 32 10.17 0.08 3.03
C PRO A 32 10.64 -0.82 4.18
N THR A 33 9.73 -1.15 5.08
CA THR A 33 10.01 -2.09 6.18
C THR A 33 9.71 -3.52 5.70
N PRO A 34 10.67 -4.45 5.73
CA PRO A 34 10.40 -5.84 5.42
C PRO A 34 9.54 -6.46 6.54
N LEU A 35 8.35 -6.95 6.17
CA LEU A 35 7.41 -7.57 7.12
C LEU A 35 7.57 -9.09 7.22
N GLY A 36 8.39 -9.71 6.37
CA GLY A 36 8.56 -11.16 6.31
C GLY A 36 7.76 -11.81 5.17
N PRO A 37 7.70 -13.15 5.12
CA PRO A 37 7.03 -13.86 4.04
C PRO A 37 5.52 -13.79 4.20
N GLY A 38 4.83 -13.22 3.20
CA GLY A 38 3.37 -13.33 3.08
C GLY A 38 2.90 -14.68 2.52
N ILE A 39 3.80 -15.45 1.89
CA ILE A 39 3.61 -16.83 1.45
C ILE A 39 4.98 -17.38 1.05
N ILE A 40 5.20 -18.69 1.18
CA ILE A 40 6.49 -19.33 0.85
C ILE A 40 6.47 -20.14 -0.46
N SER A 41 5.28 -20.46 -0.97
CA SER A 41 5.11 -21.44 -2.06
C SER A 41 4.72 -20.82 -3.41
N ALA A 42 4.35 -19.54 -3.46
CA ALA A 42 3.87 -18.91 -4.68
C ALA A 42 4.12 -17.39 -4.72
N PRO A 43 4.23 -16.77 -5.90
CA PRO A 43 4.23 -15.31 -6.04
C PRO A 43 2.90 -14.67 -5.60
N LEU A 44 2.98 -13.41 -5.16
CA LEU A 44 1.84 -12.54 -4.86
C LEU A 44 1.70 -11.45 -5.94
N VAL A 45 0.46 -11.05 -6.24
CA VAL A 45 0.20 -10.04 -7.29
C VAL A 45 -0.70 -8.91 -6.79
N GLY A 46 -1.70 -9.24 -5.96
CA GLY A 46 -2.61 -8.27 -5.38
C GLY A 46 -2.59 -8.36 -3.85
N ALA A 47 -2.83 -7.22 -3.23
CA ALA A 47 -3.07 -7.15 -1.80
C ALA A 47 -4.13 -6.08 -1.49
N THR A 48 -4.87 -6.26 -0.39
CA THR A 48 -5.77 -5.25 0.17
C THR A 48 -5.75 -5.33 1.68
N LEU A 49 -5.95 -4.20 2.36
CA LEU A 49 -5.94 -4.11 3.82
C LEU A 49 -7.37 -3.97 4.34
N ASP A 50 -7.70 -4.67 5.42
CA ASP A 50 -8.89 -4.42 6.25
C ASP A 50 -8.48 -4.45 7.73
N GLY A 51 -8.47 -3.31 8.40
CA GLY A 51 -7.94 -3.19 9.75
C GLY A 51 -6.46 -3.61 9.85
N ASP A 52 -6.17 -4.59 10.71
CA ASP A 52 -4.83 -5.16 10.91
C ASP A 52 -4.54 -6.38 10.02
N ASP A 53 -5.51 -6.81 9.21
CA ASP A 53 -5.40 -7.96 8.32
C ASP A 53 -5.08 -7.52 6.89
N LEU A 54 -3.95 -7.99 6.37
CA LEU A 54 -3.56 -7.83 4.97
C LEU A 54 -3.97 -9.08 4.19
N TYR A 55 -4.85 -8.93 3.21
CA TYR A 55 -5.27 -10.01 2.31
C TYR A 55 -4.38 -10.04 1.09
N LEU A 56 -3.80 -11.19 0.80
CA LEU A 56 -2.83 -11.42 -0.25
C LEU A 56 -3.39 -12.44 -1.23
N VAL A 57 -3.25 -12.20 -2.54
CA VAL A 57 -3.71 -13.15 -3.57
C VAL A 57 -2.55 -13.70 -4.36
N THR A 58 -2.54 -15.03 -4.51
CA THR A 58 -1.45 -15.75 -5.19
C THR A 58 -1.58 -15.73 -6.70
N ARG A 59 -0.47 -16.04 -7.34
CA ARG A 59 -0.35 -16.37 -8.76
C ARG A 59 0.36 -17.71 -8.93
N GLY A 60 -0.02 -18.45 -9.96
CA GLY A 60 0.65 -19.68 -10.40
C GLY A 60 0.18 -20.93 -9.66
N LEU A 61 -0.69 -20.78 -8.65
CA LEU A 61 -1.42 -21.90 -8.04
C LEU A 61 -2.73 -22.11 -8.78
N GLN A 62 -3.16 -23.37 -8.88
CA GLN A 62 -4.43 -23.73 -9.51
C GLN A 62 -5.17 -24.74 -8.62
N PRO A 63 -6.21 -24.31 -7.89
CA PRO A 63 -6.77 -22.96 -7.88
C PRO A 63 -5.86 -21.91 -7.21
N ALA A 64 -6.08 -20.63 -7.51
CA ALA A 64 -5.43 -19.54 -6.79
C ALA A 64 -5.85 -19.53 -5.30
N VAL A 65 -5.09 -18.83 -4.47
CA VAL A 65 -5.29 -18.79 -3.01
C VAL A 65 -5.37 -17.33 -2.56
N ILE A 66 -6.30 -17.04 -1.65
CA ILE A 66 -6.29 -15.83 -0.84
C ILE A 66 -5.76 -16.18 0.55
N GLY A 67 -4.79 -15.42 1.05
CA GLY A 67 -4.22 -15.56 2.38
C GLY A 67 -4.46 -14.31 3.22
N ARG A 68 -4.72 -14.48 4.51
CA ARG A 68 -4.84 -13.41 5.50
C ARG A 68 -3.56 -13.33 6.32
N PHE A 69 -2.87 -12.21 6.22
CA PHE A 69 -1.64 -11.91 6.93
C PHE A 69 -1.94 -10.93 8.07
N ASP A 70 -1.73 -11.36 9.31
CA ASP A 70 -1.88 -10.49 10.47
C ASP A 70 -0.64 -9.60 10.61
N LEU A 71 -0.85 -8.28 10.58
CA LEU A 71 0.26 -7.31 10.64
C LEU A 71 0.92 -7.25 12.03
N ALA A 72 0.21 -7.62 13.09
CA ALA A 72 0.72 -7.58 14.45
C ALA A 72 1.76 -8.70 14.68
N SER A 73 1.37 -9.95 14.41
CA SER A 73 2.24 -11.12 14.52
C SER A 73 3.16 -11.32 13.32
N ARG A 74 2.85 -10.69 12.18
CA ARG A 74 3.55 -10.82 10.90
C ARG A 74 3.55 -12.25 10.36
N THR A 75 2.37 -12.89 10.43
CA THR A 75 2.19 -14.28 9.99
C THR A 75 0.90 -14.46 9.20
N ILE A 76 0.84 -15.54 8.40
CA ILE A 76 -0.40 -15.95 7.74
C ILE A 76 -1.29 -16.70 8.74
N VAL A 77 -2.47 -16.14 8.99
CA VAL A 77 -3.44 -16.58 10.00
C VAL A 77 -4.74 -17.09 9.40
N ALA A 78 -4.85 -17.17 8.07
CA ALA A 78 -5.88 -17.90 7.32
C ALA A 78 -5.48 -18.01 5.85
N HIS A 79 -5.97 -19.04 5.16
CA HIS A 79 -5.96 -19.07 3.71
C HIS A 79 -7.16 -19.85 3.19
N GLN A 80 -7.57 -19.55 1.95
CA GLN A 80 -8.64 -20.24 1.27
C GLN A 80 -8.30 -20.40 -0.21
N THR A 81 -8.56 -21.58 -0.76
CA THR A 81 -8.52 -21.77 -2.21
C THR A 81 -9.72 -21.07 -2.84
N LEU A 82 -9.45 -20.30 -3.88
CA LEU A 82 -10.46 -19.67 -4.72
C LEU A 82 -11.07 -20.74 -5.64
N SER A 83 -12.28 -20.54 -6.13
CA SER A 83 -13.02 -21.61 -6.84
C SER A 83 -12.50 -21.89 -8.25
N THR A 84 -11.73 -20.97 -8.84
CA THR A 84 -11.25 -20.97 -10.23
C THR A 84 -9.96 -20.14 -10.34
N GLY A 85 -9.42 -20.06 -11.56
CA GLY A 85 -8.33 -19.17 -11.92
C GLY A 85 -6.94 -19.71 -11.59
N THR A 86 -5.93 -19.09 -12.20
CA THR A 86 -4.51 -19.39 -11.97
C THR A 86 -3.81 -18.27 -11.20
N GLY A 87 -4.53 -17.18 -10.92
CA GLY A 87 -4.08 -16.12 -10.02
C GLY A 87 -5.10 -15.00 -9.87
N GLY A 88 -5.00 -14.28 -8.75
CA GLY A 88 -5.65 -12.99 -8.57
C GLY A 88 -4.81 -11.86 -9.18
N TRP A 89 -5.44 -10.91 -9.88
CA TRP A 89 -4.79 -9.71 -10.40
C TRP A 89 -4.76 -8.58 -9.36
N GLY A 90 -5.88 -8.39 -8.66
CA GLY A 90 -6.05 -7.33 -7.68
C GLY A 90 -7.13 -7.71 -6.69
N ALA A 91 -7.12 -7.05 -5.54
CA ALA A 91 -8.10 -7.24 -4.49
C ALA A 91 -8.57 -5.87 -3.97
N THR A 92 -9.79 -5.84 -3.44
CA THR A 92 -10.35 -4.70 -2.72
C THR A 92 -11.24 -5.17 -1.59
N VAL A 93 -11.59 -4.27 -0.67
CA VAL A 93 -12.49 -4.55 0.45
C VAL A 93 -13.74 -3.69 0.33
N SER A 94 -14.90 -4.29 0.57
CA SER A 94 -16.17 -3.57 0.71
C SER A 94 -17.13 -4.35 1.59
N GLY A 95 -17.80 -3.68 2.52
CA GLY A 95 -18.80 -4.32 3.38
C GLY A 95 -18.27 -5.47 4.25
N GLY A 96 -16.99 -5.41 4.66
CA GLY A 96 -16.33 -6.47 5.44
C GLY A 96 -15.97 -7.73 4.64
N LYS A 97 -16.04 -7.64 3.31
CA LYS A 97 -15.73 -8.74 2.38
C LYS A 97 -14.59 -8.33 1.46
N VAL A 98 -13.81 -9.32 1.04
CA VAL A 98 -12.71 -9.14 0.10
C VAL A 98 -13.17 -9.59 -1.29
N TYR A 99 -12.96 -8.74 -2.29
CA TYR A 99 -13.27 -9.03 -3.69
C TYR A 99 -11.99 -9.16 -4.48
N VAL A 100 -11.80 -10.28 -5.16
CA VAL A 100 -10.60 -10.58 -5.95
C VAL A 100 -10.97 -10.67 -7.43
N GLY A 101 -10.30 -9.89 -8.26
CA GLY A 101 -10.37 -10.03 -9.71
C GLY A 101 -9.37 -11.07 -10.20
N MET A 102 -9.82 -12.01 -11.03
CA MET A 102 -9.04 -13.19 -11.41
C MET A 102 -8.52 -13.16 -12.84
N TYR A 103 -7.58 -14.06 -13.14
CA TYR A 103 -7.17 -14.43 -14.50
C TYR A 103 -6.80 -15.92 -14.59
N PRO A 104 -6.79 -16.52 -15.80
CA PRO A 104 -7.20 -15.96 -17.10
C PRO A 104 -8.72 -15.82 -17.25
N VAL A 105 -9.49 -16.50 -16.41
CA VAL A 105 -10.94 -16.28 -16.33
C VAL A 105 -11.15 -14.95 -15.61
N ALA A 106 -11.74 -13.98 -16.31
CA ALA A 106 -12.01 -12.65 -15.77
C ALA A 106 -13.28 -12.63 -14.91
N ASP A 107 -13.31 -13.46 -13.87
CA ASP A 107 -14.37 -13.49 -12.86
C ASP A 107 -13.96 -12.74 -11.58
N ILE A 108 -14.94 -12.50 -10.71
CA ILE A 108 -14.77 -11.86 -9.39
C ILE A 108 -15.12 -12.89 -8.32
N HIS A 109 -14.21 -13.06 -7.36
CA HIS A 109 -14.42 -13.94 -6.21
C HIS A 109 -14.67 -13.10 -4.98
N GLU A 110 -15.72 -13.46 -4.24
CA GLU A 110 -15.99 -12.92 -2.91
C GLU A 110 -15.38 -13.85 -1.85
N TYR A 111 -14.68 -13.26 -0.89
CA TYR A 111 -14.16 -13.92 0.28
C TYR A 111 -14.71 -13.23 1.53
N ASP A 112 -15.28 -14.02 2.43
CA ASP A 112 -15.82 -13.54 3.71
C ASP A 112 -14.89 -13.99 4.86
N PRO A 113 -14.09 -13.08 5.43
CA PRO A 113 -13.18 -13.39 6.52
C PRO A 113 -13.89 -13.92 7.77
N ALA A 114 -15.16 -13.55 8.00
CA ALA A 114 -15.91 -14.01 9.17
C ALA A 114 -16.28 -15.50 9.10
N THR A 115 -16.31 -16.07 7.89
CA THR A 115 -16.63 -17.49 7.66
C THR A 115 -15.40 -18.39 7.57
N THR A 116 -14.19 -17.80 7.51
CA THR A 116 -12.97 -18.58 7.35
C THR A 116 -12.28 -18.74 8.71
N PRO A 117 -12.28 -19.95 9.29
CA PRO A 117 -11.56 -20.19 10.54
C PRO A 117 -10.06 -19.98 10.35
N ALA A 118 -9.38 -19.59 11.43
CA ALA A 118 -7.91 -19.62 11.48
C ALA A 118 -7.42 -21.03 11.12
N PRO A 119 -6.26 -21.18 10.46
CA PRO A 119 -5.76 -22.48 10.06
C PRO A 119 -5.55 -23.29 11.34
N ALA A 120 -5.90 -24.58 11.28
CA ALA A 120 -5.47 -25.52 12.31
C ALA A 120 -3.95 -25.37 12.45
N GLU A 121 -3.49 -25.21 13.70
CA GLU A 121 -2.09 -24.98 14.07
C GLU A 121 -1.16 -25.84 13.21
N LEU A 122 -0.34 -25.18 12.38
CA LEU A 122 0.70 -25.89 11.63
C LEU A 122 1.63 -26.55 12.65
N PRO A 123 1.97 -27.85 12.49
CA PRO A 123 2.94 -28.49 13.36
C PRO A 123 4.24 -27.67 13.35
N PRO A 124 4.93 -27.56 14.50
CA PRO A 124 6.16 -26.78 14.58
C PRO A 124 7.15 -27.27 13.52
N ALA A 125 7.78 -26.33 12.81
CA ALA A 125 8.81 -26.64 11.84
C ALA A 125 9.93 -27.45 12.54
N VAL A 126 10.22 -28.64 12.01
CA VAL A 126 11.29 -29.55 12.48
C VAL A 126 12.65 -28.99 12.14
#